data_AF-A0A2V7WQF7-F1
#
_entry.id   AF-A0A2V7WQF7-F1
#
_cell.length_a   1.000
_cell.length_b   1.000
_cell.length_c   1.000
_cell.angle_alpha   90.00
_cell.angle_beta   90.00
_cell.angle_gamma   90.00
#
_symmetry.space_group_name_H-M   'P 1'
#
loop_
_entity.id
_entity.type
_entity.pdbx_description
1 polymer ?
#
loop_
_entity_poly.entity_id
_entity_poly.type
_entity_poly.pdbx_seq_one_letter_code
_entity_poly.pdbx_strand_id
1 'polypeptide(L)'
;LGMEVLSHVITTGAVTLHQEIAWEKISALYDQDEVLLNCADPDTEQRMKEEVDKVLRTGDSLGGVFEVVAHQVPPGLGTYAQWDERLDGLLAAAVMSLQAVKAVEIGSGISAAASPGSQVHDEIGYEAKDGYTKFSRPHNNAGGIEGGVSNGQEIRVRGYLKPIS
;
A
#
# COMPACT_ATOMS: atom_id res chain seq x y z
N LEU A 1 10.22 8.99 -16.36
CA LEU A 1 10.78 8.59 -15.05
C LEU A 1 10.78 7.08 -14.82
N GLY A 2 10.07 6.28 -15.63
CA GLY A 2 10.04 4.81 -15.44
C GLY A 2 9.27 4.37 -14.20
N MET A 3 8.55 5.29 -13.56
CA MET A 3 7.67 5.02 -12.43
C MET A 3 6.38 4.40 -12.93
N GLU A 4 5.87 3.43 -12.17
CA GLU A 4 4.62 2.75 -12.44
C GLU A 4 3.75 2.79 -11.18
N VAL A 5 2.43 2.83 -11.35
CA VAL A 5 1.48 2.87 -10.23
C VAL A 5 0.40 1.85 -10.50
N LEU A 6 0.29 0.87 -9.63
CA LEU A 6 -0.74 -0.17 -9.69
C LEU A 6 -1.41 -0.30 -8.33
N SER A 7 -2.49 -1.07 -8.26
CA SER A 7 -3.21 -1.32 -7.02
C SER A 7 -3.70 -2.75 -6.93
N HIS A 8 -3.97 -3.20 -5.71
CA HIS A 8 -4.62 -4.48 -5.44
C HIS A 8 -5.46 -4.42 -4.17
N VAL A 9 -6.35 -5.39 -4.00
CA VAL A 9 -7.22 -5.51 -2.83
C VAL A 9 -6.54 -6.34 -1.73
N ILE A 10 -6.52 -5.78 -0.52
CA ILE A 10 -5.94 -6.38 0.69
C ILE A 10 -7.02 -7.03 1.55
N THR A 11 -8.19 -6.41 1.66
CA THR A 11 -9.27 -6.87 2.54
C THR A 11 -10.62 -6.77 1.83
N THR A 12 -11.44 -7.81 1.97
CA THR A 12 -12.87 -7.79 1.63
C THR A 12 -13.64 -8.42 2.78
N GLY A 13 -14.52 -7.66 3.44
CA GLY A 13 -15.21 -8.12 4.64
C GLY A 13 -14.25 -8.63 5.73
N ALA A 14 -14.46 -9.87 6.19
CA ALA A 14 -13.62 -10.49 7.21
C ALA A 14 -12.30 -11.11 6.66
N VAL A 15 -12.12 -11.16 5.35
CA VAL A 15 -10.97 -11.81 4.71
C VAL A 15 -9.88 -10.77 4.42
N THR A 16 -8.70 -10.97 4.99
CA THR A 16 -7.53 -10.08 4.84
C THR A 16 -6.30 -10.83 4.38
N LEU A 17 -5.55 -10.21 3.47
CA LEU A 17 -4.20 -10.57 3.08
C LEU A 17 -3.22 -9.95 4.07
N HIS A 18 -2.53 -10.78 4.85
CA HIS A 18 -1.65 -10.31 5.93
C HIS A 18 -0.20 -10.04 5.49
N GLN A 19 0.18 -10.49 4.31
CA GLN A 19 1.54 -10.38 3.79
C GLN A 19 1.65 -9.27 2.75
N GLU A 20 2.78 -8.57 2.74
CA GLU A 20 3.12 -7.66 1.66
C GLU A 20 3.29 -8.46 0.36
N ILE A 21 2.69 -7.97 -0.73
CA ILE A 21 2.80 -8.59 -2.05
C ILE A 21 3.86 -7.87 -2.87
N ALA A 22 4.80 -8.65 -3.38
CA ALA A 22 5.83 -8.19 -4.31
C ALA A 22 5.23 -7.59 -5.58
N TRP A 23 5.90 -6.55 -6.11
CA TRP A 23 5.45 -5.82 -7.29
C TRP A 23 5.10 -6.71 -8.47
N GLU A 24 5.90 -7.74 -8.76
CA GLU A 24 5.70 -8.61 -9.91
C GLU A 24 4.35 -9.33 -9.87
N LYS A 25 3.87 -9.70 -8.68
CA LYS A 25 2.55 -10.30 -8.51
C LYS A 25 1.43 -9.29 -8.72
N ILE A 26 1.62 -8.04 -8.27
CA ILE A 26 0.66 -6.95 -8.52
C ILE A 26 0.61 -6.66 -10.02
N SER A 27 1.76 -6.53 -10.68
CA SER A 27 1.88 -6.30 -12.12
C SER A 27 1.20 -7.40 -12.93
N ALA A 28 1.43 -8.67 -12.57
CA ALA A 28 0.84 -9.82 -13.26
C ALA A 28 -0.70 -9.89 -13.16
N LEU A 29 -1.35 -9.14 -12.26
CA LEU A 29 -2.81 -9.00 -12.29
C LEU A 29 -3.29 -8.21 -13.50
N TYR A 30 -2.53 -7.19 -13.90
CA TYR A 30 -2.91 -6.27 -14.97
C TYR A 30 -2.58 -6.81 -16.36
N ASP A 31 -1.87 -7.94 -16.45
CA ASP A 31 -1.66 -8.70 -17.67
C ASP A 31 -2.80 -9.71 -17.95
N GLN A 32 -3.77 -9.83 -17.05
CA GLN A 32 -4.89 -10.78 -17.18
C GLN A 32 -6.09 -10.13 -17.89
N ASP A 33 -6.77 -10.91 -18.73
CA ASP A 33 -7.96 -10.48 -19.45
C ASP A 33 -9.18 -10.28 -18.52
N GLU A 34 -9.22 -10.99 -17.40
CA GLU A 34 -10.32 -10.93 -16.44
C GLU A 34 -9.78 -10.81 -15.01
N VAL A 35 -10.17 -9.74 -14.33
CA VAL A 35 -9.81 -9.46 -12.93
C VAL A 35 -11.10 -9.41 -12.12
N LEU A 36 -11.24 -10.31 -11.15
CA LEU A 36 -12.49 -10.50 -10.40
C LEU A 36 -12.60 -9.54 -9.21
N LEU A 37 -11.70 -9.68 -8.22
CA LEU A 37 -11.65 -8.80 -7.05
C LEU A 37 -10.32 -8.05 -6.96
N ASN A 38 -9.45 -8.20 -7.95
CA ASN A 38 -8.17 -7.48 -8.05
C ASN A 38 -7.26 -7.73 -6.83
N CYS A 39 -7.28 -8.94 -6.27
CA CYS A 39 -6.39 -9.36 -5.19
C CYS A 39 -5.19 -10.12 -5.76
N ALA A 40 -3.96 -9.71 -5.42
CA ALA A 40 -2.73 -10.27 -6.01
C ALA A 40 -2.33 -11.65 -5.45
N ASP A 41 -3.17 -12.24 -4.59
CA ASP A 41 -3.03 -13.57 -4.03
C ASP A 41 -4.26 -14.43 -4.38
N PRO A 42 -4.16 -15.39 -5.31
CA PRO A 42 -5.32 -16.15 -5.80
C PRO A 42 -6.09 -16.91 -4.71
N ASP A 43 -5.39 -17.49 -3.74
CA ASP A 43 -6.00 -18.22 -2.63
C ASP A 43 -6.82 -17.27 -1.74
N THR A 44 -6.29 -16.08 -1.47
CA THR A 44 -7.02 -15.04 -0.75
C THR A 44 -8.18 -14.49 -1.55
N GLU A 45 -8.02 -14.28 -2.86
CA GLU A 45 -9.10 -13.83 -3.74
C GLU A 45 -10.29 -14.80 -3.70
N GLN A 46 -10.02 -16.11 -3.73
CA GLN A 46 -11.06 -17.12 -3.65
C GLN A 46 -11.84 -17.05 -2.32
N ARG A 47 -11.15 -16.85 -1.19
CA ARG A 47 -11.81 -16.66 0.12
C ARG A 47 -12.61 -15.35 0.16
N MET A 48 -12.12 -14.28 -0.46
CA MET A 48 -12.85 -13.02 -0.57
C MET A 48 -14.14 -13.19 -1.39
N LYS A 49 -14.12 -13.95 -2.49
CA LYS A 49 -15.32 -14.30 -3.27
C LYS A 49 -16.36 -15.02 -2.43
N GLU A 50 -15.94 -16.03 -1.67
CA GLU A 50 -16.82 -16.76 -0.77
C GLU A 50 -17.46 -15.86 0.30
N GLU A 51 -16.74 -14.84 0.77
CA GLU A 51 -17.25 -13.86 1.72
C GLU A 51 -18.30 -12.94 1.07
N VAL A 52 -18.02 -12.45 -0.13
CA VAL A 52 -18.99 -11.67 -0.93
C VAL A 52 -20.26 -12.48 -1.17
N ASP A 53 -20.15 -13.73 -1.60
CA ASP A 53 -21.29 -14.61 -1.87
C ASP A 53 -22.17 -14.82 -0.63
N LYS A 54 -21.57 -14.97 0.55
CA LYS A 54 -22.32 -15.10 1.82
C LYS A 54 -23.13 -13.85 2.12
N VAL A 55 -22.53 -12.68 1.94
CA VAL A 55 -23.14 -11.39 2.28
C VAL A 55 -24.22 -10.98 1.26
N LEU A 56 -24.01 -11.29 -0.02
CA LEU A 56 -25.02 -11.09 -1.06
C LEU A 56 -26.30 -11.91 -0.79
N ARG A 57 -26.16 -13.13 -0.26
CA ARG A 57 -27.32 -13.97 0.12
C ARG A 57 -28.17 -13.39 1.25
N THR A 58 -27.59 -12.53 2.08
CA THR A 58 -28.30 -11.84 3.17
C THR A 58 -28.78 -10.45 2.78
N GLY A 59 -28.46 -9.97 1.57
CA GLY A 59 -28.83 -8.63 1.10
C GLY A 59 -28.09 -7.51 1.85
N ASP A 60 -26.91 -7.81 2.40
CA ASP A 60 -26.05 -6.84 3.09
C ASP A 60 -24.85 -6.47 2.19
N SER A 61 -23.98 -5.56 2.65
CA SER A 61 -22.85 -5.02 1.88
C SER A 61 -21.53 -5.17 2.62
N LEU A 62 -20.42 -5.24 1.88
CA LEU A 62 -19.07 -5.33 2.43
C LEU A 62 -18.27 -4.06 2.14
N GLY A 63 -17.43 -3.70 3.10
CA GLY A 63 -16.32 -2.77 2.88
C GLY A 63 -15.07 -3.53 2.47
N GLY A 64 -13.95 -2.82 2.46
CA GLY A 64 -12.68 -3.41 2.10
C GLY A 64 -11.50 -2.47 2.26
N VAL A 65 -10.32 -2.97 1.89
CA VAL A 65 -9.08 -2.20 1.87
C VAL A 65 -8.39 -2.46 0.55
N PHE A 66 -8.04 -1.39 -0.17
CA PHE A 66 -7.12 -1.48 -1.31
C PHE A 66 -5.76 -0.90 -0.92
N GLU A 67 -4.71 -1.36 -1.59
CA GLU A 67 -3.36 -0.82 -1.53
C GLU A 67 -2.96 -0.33 -2.92
N VAL A 68 -2.51 0.91 -3.00
CA VAL A 68 -1.86 1.50 -4.17
C VAL A 68 -0.35 1.45 -3.94
N VAL A 69 0.37 0.95 -4.93
CA VAL A 69 1.82 0.80 -4.92
C VAL A 69 2.40 1.61 -6.07
N ALA A 70 3.29 2.54 -5.77
CA ALA A 70 4.12 3.21 -6.77
C ALA A 70 5.52 2.61 -6.75
N HIS A 71 5.96 2.10 -7.90
CA HIS A 71 7.22 1.41 -8.11
C HIS A 71 8.22 2.28 -8.89
N GLN A 72 9.52 2.01 -8.70
CA GLN A 72 10.64 2.83 -9.22
C GLN A 72 10.56 4.32 -8.86
N VAL A 73 10.02 4.66 -7.69
CA VAL A 73 9.97 6.05 -7.23
C VAL A 73 11.38 6.51 -6.85
N PRO A 74 11.91 7.60 -7.43
CA PRO A 74 13.20 8.11 -7.01
C PRO A 74 13.12 8.66 -5.58
N PRO A 75 14.19 8.58 -4.77
CA PRO A 75 14.26 9.28 -3.50
C PRO A 75 14.25 10.81 -3.72
N GLY A 76 13.63 11.55 -2.81
CA GLY A 76 13.65 13.01 -2.81
C GLY A 76 12.38 13.71 -3.33
N LEU A 77 11.31 12.99 -3.65
CA LEU A 77 10.00 13.59 -3.96
C LEU A 77 9.31 14.03 -2.66
N GLY A 78 8.72 15.20 -2.64
CA GLY A 78 8.13 15.81 -1.44
C GLY A 78 9.10 16.68 -0.67
N THR A 79 8.71 17.12 0.52
CA THR A 79 9.53 17.98 1.38
C THR A 79 9.17 17.78 2.85
N TYR A 80 10.14 18.03 3.73
CA TYR A 80 9.92 18.11 5.19
C TYR A 80 9.80 19.57 5.68
N ALA A 81 9.93 20.55 4.78
CA ALA A 81 10.03 21.96 5.12
C ALA A 81 8.72 22.54 5.65
N GLN A 82 7.59 22.23 5.00
CA GLN A 82 6.26 22.65 5.42
C GLN A 82 5.36 21.42 5.60
N TRP A 83 4.39 21.52 6.51
CA TRP A 83 3.58 20.38 6.94
C TRP A 83 2.54 19.95 5.88
N ASP A 84 2.06 20.89 5.08
CA ASP A 84 1.06 20.72 4.01
C ASP A 84 1.66 20.31 2.66
N GLU A 85 2.98 20.43 2.51
CA GLU A 85 3.72 19.99 1.32
C GLU A 85 4.35 18.59 1.48
N ARG A 86 4.18 17.96 2.65
CA ARG A 86 4.70 16.61 2.90
C ARG A 86 3.99 15.58 2.02
N LEU A 87 4.75 14.69 1.40
CA LEU A 87 4.22 13.74 0.42
C LEU A 87 3.17 12.79 1.01
N ASP A 88 3.41 12.28 2.21
CA ASP A 88 2.45 11.45 2.97
C ASP A 88 1.14 12.20 3.25
N GLY A 89 1.21 13.47 3.66
CA GLY A 89 0.04 14.33 3.85
C GLY A 89 -0.77 14.55 2.57
N LEU A 90 -0.09 14.83 1.46
CA LEU A 90 -0.71 15.02 0.14
C LEU A 90 -1.39 13.74 -0.37
N LEU A 91 -0.71 12.59 -0.23
CA LEU A 91 -1.28 11.30 -0.61
C LEU A 91 -2.45 10.91 0.28
N ALA A 92 -2.36 11.16 1.59
CA ALA A 92 -3.46 10.92 2.53
C ALA A 92 -4.69 11.75 2.16
N ALA A 93 -4.52 13.03 1.85
CA ALA A 93 -5.60 13.89 1.41
C ALA A 93 -6.23 13.38 0.11
N ALA A 94 -5.41 13.01 -0.88
CA ALA A 94 -5.89 12.48 -2.16
C ALA A 94 -6.70 11.18 -1.98
N VAL A 95 -6.19 10.20 -1.24
CA VAL A 95 -6.87 8.92 -1.03
C VAL A 95 -8.12 9.08 -0.15
N MET A 96 -8.05 9.89 0.91
CA MET A 96 -9.20 10.17 1.77
C MET A 96 -10.33 10.89 1.03
N SER A 97 -10.02 11.65 -0.02
CA SER A 97 -11.03 12.34 -0.82
C SER A 97 -11.90 11.41 -1.68
N LEU A 98 -11.49 10.15 -1.86
CA LEU A 98 -12.27 9.16 -2.60
C LEU A 98 -13.56 8.81 -1.84
N GLN A 99 -14.64 8.60 -2.59
CA GLN A 99 -15.92 8.23 -2.01
C GLN A 99 -15.80 6.92 -1.20
N ALA A 100 -16.51 6.88 -0.07
CA ALA A 100 -16.53 5.77 0.89
C ALA A 100 -15.21 5.47 1.63
N VAL A 101 -14.08 6.12 1.31
CA VAL A 101 -12.85 6.00 2.11
C VAL A 101 -13.04 6.69 3.46
N LYS A 102 -12.71 5.99 4.55
CA LYS A 102 -12.84 6.45 5.94
C LYS A 102 -11.53 6.48 6.72
N ALA A 103 -10.48 5.83 6.22
CA ALA A 103 -9.13 5.88 6.77
C ALA A 103 -8.09 5.70 5.66
N VAL A 104 -6.88 6.20 5.90
CA VAL A 104 -5.72 6.02 5.02
C VAL A 104 -4.52 5.58 5.86
N GLU A 105 -3.74 4.64 5.36
CA GLU A 105 -2.50 4.15 5.96
C GLU A 105 -1.36 4.32 4.94
N ILE A 106 -0.18 4.72 5.42
CA ILE A 106 1.08 4.71 4.65
C ILE A 106 1.93 3.56 5.19
N GLY A 107 2.45 2.70 4.31
CA GLY A 107 3.25 1.54 4.69
C GLY A 107 2.52 0.64 5.68
N SER A 108 3.18 0.33 6.80
CA SER A 108 2.63 -0.48 7.89
C SER A 108 2.00 0.34 9.02
N GLY A 109 1.59 1.59 8.74
CA GLY A 109 1.19 2.61 9.72
C GLY A 109 0.26 2.17 10.87
N ILE A 110 -0.77 1.34 10.61
CA ILE A 110 -1.67 0.85 11.66
C ILE A 110 -0.96 -0.13 12.58
N SER A 111 -0.27 -1.13 12.00
CA SER A 111 0.50 -2.08 12.80
C SER A 111 1.67 -1.42 13.52
N ALA A 112 2.38 -0.51 12.84
CA ALA A 112 3.52 0.23 13.37
C ALA A 112 3.15 1.09 14.59
N ALA A 113 1.95 1.67 14.61
CA ALA A 113 1.46 2.44 15.76
C ALA A 113 1.32 1.61 17.04
N ALA A 114 1.18 0.28 16.93
CA ALA A 114 1.10 -0.65 18.05
C ALA A 114 2.42 -1.40 18.33
N SER A 115 3.49 -1.12 17.57
CA SER A 115 4.76 -1.84 17.62
C SER A 115 5.89 -1.01 18.24
N PRO A 116 6.88 -1.64 18.90
CA PRO A 116 8.09 -0.96 19.33
C PRO A 116 8.89 -0.44 18.13
N GLY A 117 9.58 0.70 18.29
CA GLY A 117 10.37 1.31 17.20
C GLY A 117 11.44 0.38 16.59
N SER A 118 11.99 -0.56 17.38
CA SER A 118 12.94 -1.57 16.90
C SER A 118 12.36 -2.56 15.89
N GLN A 119 11.03 -2.65 15.79
CA GLN A 119 10.31 -3.49 14.82
C GLN A 119 9.75 -2.69 13.64
N VAL A 120 9.77 -1.35 13.73
CA VAL A 120 9.14 -0.45 12.74
C VAL A 120 10.17 0.27 11.87
N HIS A 121 11.31 0.67 12.44
CA HIS A 121 12.28 1.43 11.67
C HIS A 121 12.98 0.56 10.62
N ASP A 122 13.03 1.07 9.39
CA ASP A 122 13.72 0.42 8.29
C ASP A 122 15.22 0.74 8.35
N GLU A 123 16.02 -0.27 8.71
CA GLU A 123 17.49 -0.16 8.79
C GLU A 123 18.09 0.34 7.46
N ILE A 124 19.02 1.27 7.54
CA ILE A 124 19.70 1.82 6.37
C ILE A 124 20.96 1.01 6.10
N GLY A 125 20.91 0.18 5.05
CA GLY A 125 22.10 -0.42 4.45
C GLY A 125 22.77 0.56 3.49
N TYR A 126 24.06 0.36 3.25
CA TYR A 126 24.79 1.10 2.23
C TYR A 126 25.89 0.27 1.60
N GLU A 127 26.06 0.43 0.29
CA GLU A 127 27.15 -0.17 -0.48
C GLU A 127 27.88 0.94 -1.24
N ALA A 128 29.20 0.98 -1.06
CA ALA A 128 30.06 1.84 -1.87
C ALA A 128 30.28 1.18 -3.23
N LYS A 129 29.78 1.79 -4.30
CA LYS A 129 29.97 1.32 -5.66
C LYS A 129 30.38 2.48 -6.56
N ASP A 130 31.52 2.34 -7.24
CA ASP A 130 32.01 3.26 -8.27
C ASP A 130 32.06 4.75 -7.82
N GLY A 131 32.42 5.00 -6.55
CA GLY A 131 32.54 6.36 -6.00
C GLY A 131 31.23 6.99 -5.52
N TYR A 132 30.10 6.26 -5.61
CA TYR A 132 28.80 6.66 -5.08
C TYR A 132 28.33 5.67 -4.00
N THR A 133 27.71 6.20 -2.94
CA THR A 133 27.07 5.36 -1.91
C THR A 133 25.64 5.09 -2.32
N LYS A 134 25.31 3.83 -2.60
CA LYS A 134 23.93 3.40 -2.80
C LYS A 134 23.34 3.01 -1.45
N PHE A 135 22.27 3.67 -1.05
CA PHE A 135 21.50 3.29 0.14
C PHE A 135 20.51 2.18 -0.21
N SER A 136 20.30 1.25 0.73
CA SER A 136 19.30 0.19 0.63
C SER A 136 18.51 0.11 1.92
N ARG A 137 17.29 -0.44 1.82
CA ARG A 137 16.50 -0.88 2.98
C ARG A 137 16.23 -2.37 2.85
N PRO A 138 16.38 -3.16 3.92
CA PRO A 138 15.97 -4.55 3.92
C PRO A 138 14.45 -4.72 4.09
N HIS A 139 13.77 -3.69 4.60
CA HIS A 139 12.32 -3.68 4.85
C HIS A 139 11.71 -2.34 4.41
N ASN A 140 10.39 -2.29 4.25
CA ASN A 140 9.67 -1.08 3.81
C ASN A 140 8.45 -0.78 4.69
N ASN A 141 8.64 -0.80 6.01
CA ASN A 141 7.59 -0.45 6.97
C ASN A 141 7.10 1.00 6.80
N ALA A 142 8.02 1.91 6.42
CA ALA A 142 7.70 3.30 6.15
C ALA A 142 6.84 3.51 4.89
N GLY A 143 6.66 2.48 4.06
CA GLY A 143 5.88 2.58 2.82
C GLY A 143 6.46 3.59 1.84
N GLY A 144 7.78 3.62 1.71
CA GLY A 144 8.50 4.44 0.74
C GLY A 144 8.65 5.91 1.11
N ILE A 145 8.16 6.35 2.27
CA ILE A 145 8.16 7.76 2.67
C ILE A 145 8.73 7.93 4.08
N GLU A 146 9.75 8.76 4.22
CA GLU A 146 10.32 9.14 5.51
C GLU A 146 10.35 10.67 5.63
N GLY A 147 9.78 11.20 6.72
CA GLY A 147 9.74 12.64 6.94
C GLY A 147 8.99 13.43 5.86
N GLY A 148 8.03 12.82 5.16
CA GLY A 148 7.30 13.46 4.06
C GLY A 148 8.06 13.49 2.73
N VAL A 149 9.16 12.72 2.61
CA VAL A 149 9.98 12.61 1.40
C VAL A 149 10.11 11.15 0.97
N SER A 150 10.05 10.87 -0.34
CA SER A 150 10.27 9.51 -0.85
C SER A 150 11.70 9.04 -0.55
N ASN A 151 11.85 7.77 -0.17
CA ASN A 151 13.14 7.21 0.25
C ASN A 151 13.76 6.22 -0.75
N GLY A 152 13.13 6.05 -1.93
CA GLY A 152 13.58 5.16 -3.00
C GLY A 152 13.05 3.73 -2.91
N GLN A 153 12.33 3.37 -1.83
CA GLN A 153 11.51 2.15 -1.80
C GLN A 153 10.16 2.41 -2.49
N GLU A 154 9.37 1.35 -2.64
CA GLU A 154 8.01 1.46 -3.15
C GLU A 154 7.15 2.30 -2.22
N ILE A 155 6.41 3.26 -2.78
CA ILE A 155 5.42 3.99 -2.01
C ILE A 155 4.17 3.14 -1.91
N ARG A 156 3.75 2.80 -0.69
CA ARG A 156 2.55 2.00 -0.42
C ARG A 156 1.54 2.81 0.38
N VAL A 157 0.35 2.98 -0.19
CA VAL A 157 -0.77 3.72 0.42
C VAL A 157 -2.02 2.86 0.41
N ARG A 158 -2.67 2.72 1.57
CA ARG A 158 -3.90 1.94 1.70
C ARG A 158 -5.10 2.83 2.00
N GLY A 159 -6.21 2.54 1.35
CA GLY A 159 -7.50 3.18 1.59
C GLY A 159 -8.50 2.21 2.20
N TYR A 160 -9.17 2.60 3.29
CA TYR A 160 -10.16 1.79 4.00
C TYR A 160 -11.56 2.25 3.63
N LEU A 161 -12.29 1.41 2.90
CA LEU A 161 -13.64 1.69 2.44
C LEU A 161 -14.67 1.14 3.41
N LYS A 162 -15.62 1.99 3.79
CA LYS A 162 -16.85 1.50 4.42
C LYS A 162 -17.69 0.71 3.41
N PRO A 163 -18.59 -0.17 3.86
CA PRO A 163 -19.58 -0.79 2.97
C PRO A 163 -20.36 0.28 2.20
N ILE A 164 -20.49 0.05 0.90
CA ILE A 164 -21.31 0.86 -0.01
C ILE A 164 -22.66 0.16 -0.19
N SER A 165 -23.73 0.91 0.08
CA SER A 165 -25.12 0.45 -0.01
C SER A 165 -25.62 0.38 -1.44
#